data_AF-A0A090J1C9-F1
#
_entry.id   AF-A0A090J1C9-F1
#
_cell.length_a   1.000
_cell.length_b   1.000
_cell.length_c   1.000
_cell.angle_alpha   90.00
_cell.angle_beta   90.00
_cell.angle_gamma   90.00
#
_symmetry.space_group_name_H-M   'P 1'
#
loop_
_entity.id
_entity.type
_entity.pdbx_description
1 polymer ?
#
loop_
_entity_poly.entity_id
_entity_poly.type
_entity_poly.pdbx_seq_one_letter_code
_entity_poly.pdbx_strand_id
1 'polypeptide(L)' 'MKQLDELKLKYIISLLENMEYGSLNITVHAGEITQIDKTEKKRFTLAKVNKS' A
#
# COMPACT_ATOMS: atom_id res chain seq x y z
N MET A 1 -19.46 -10.25 -11.94
CA MET A 1 -18.40 -10.45 -10.93
C MET A 1 -17.02 -10.02 -11.44
N LYS A 2 -16.52 -10.52 -12.60
CA LYS A 2 -15.18 -10.16 -13.14
C LYS A 2 -14.81 -8.66 -13.19
N GLN A 3 -15.74 -7.76 -13.52
CA GLN A 3 -15.44 -6.31 -13.58
C GLN A 3 -15.07 -5.71 -12.21
N LEU A 4 -15.68 -6.20 -11.13
CA LEU A 4 -15.40 -5.67 -9.79
C LEU A 4 -14.00 -6.09 -9.33
N ASP A 5 -13.58 -7.30 -9.69
CA ASP A 5 -12.24 -7.81 -9.36
C ASP A 5 -11.15 -7.05 -10.10
N GLU A 6 -11.38 -6.71 -11.38
CA GLU A 6 -10.46 -5.87 -12.16
C GLU A 6 -10.31 -4.46 -11.57
N LEU A 7 -11.40 -3.87 -11.08
CA LEU A 7 -11.35 -2.56 -10.42
C LEU A 7 -10.57 -2.61 -9.10
N LYS A 8 -10.78 -3.66 -8.28
CA LYS A 8 -10.02 -3.88 -7.04
C LYS A 8 -8.52 -4.09 -7.33
N LEU A 9 -8.18 -4.85 -8.38
CA LEU A 9 -6.80 -5.06 -8.81
C LEU A 9 -6.13 -3.76 -9.26
N LYS A 10 -6.79 -2.97 -10.11
CA LYS A 10 -6.29 -1.65 -10.52
C LYS A 10 -6.07 -0.72 -9.33
N TYR A 11 -7.00 -0.76 -8.36
CA TYR A 11 -6.85 0.01 -7.14
C TYR A 11 -5.62 -0.43 -6.34
N ILE A 12 -5.42 -1.73 -6.10
CA ILE A 12 -4.25 -2.28 -5.42
C ILE A 12 -2.95 -1.82 -6.09
N ILE A 13 -2.87 -1.94 -7.42
CA ILE A 13 -1.71 -1.50 -8.20
C ILE A 13 -1.44 -0.02 -7.97
N SER A 14 -2.48 0.83 -8.07
CA SER A 14 -2.32 2.27 -7.85
C SER A 14 -1.84 2.62 -6.44
N LEU A 15 -2.24 1.86 -5.41
CA LEU A 15 -1.79 2.09 -4.04
C LEU A 15 -0.30 1.76 -3.86
N LEU A 16 0.18 0.71 -4.54
CA LEU A 16 1.58 0.30 -4.52
C LEU A 16 2.47 1.29 -5.30
N GLU A 17 2.04 1.74 -6.47
CA GLU A 17 2.79 2.70 -7.30
C GLU A 17 3.04 4.04 -6.59
N ASN A 18 2.06 4.49 -5.80
CA ASN A 18 2.14 5.77 -5.09
C ASN A 18 2.74 5.66 -3.67
N MET A 19 3.22 4.48 -3.27
CA MET A 19 3.74 4.26 -1.92
C MET A 19 5.27 4.26 -1.91
N GLU A 20 5.84 5.32 -1.34
CA GLU A 20 7.29 5.47 -1.22
C GLU A 20 7.89 4.51 -0.17
N TYR A 21 7.23 4.39 0.98
CA TYR A 21 7.59 3.47 2.07
C TYR A 21 6.34 3.07 2.83
N GLY A 22 6.19 1.78 3.11
CA GLY A 22 5.00 1.30 3.80
C GLY A 22 4.71 -0.17 3.56
N SER A 23 3.45 -0.53 3.76
CA SER A 23 2.93 -1.87 3.49
C SER A 23 1.46 -1.79 3.09
N LEU A 24 1.06 -2.67 2.17
CA LEU A 24 -0.33 -2.95 1.85
C LEU A 24 -0.69 -4.31 2.43
N ASN A 25 -1.76 -4.38 3.24
CA ASN A 25 -2.31 -5.63 3.74
C ASN A 25 -3.66 -5.88 3.05
N ILE A 26 -3.86 -7.10 2.54
CA ILE A 26 -5.07 -7.47 1.81
C ILE A 26 -5.65 -8.72 2.47
N THR A 27 -6.89 -8.61 2.95
CA THR A 27 -7.60 -9.74 3.55
C THR A 27 -8.56 -10.34 2.53
N VAL A 28 -8.46 -11.65 2.37
CA VAL A 28 -9.32 -12.44 1.49
C VAL A 28 -10.13 -13.41 2.34
N HIS A 29 -11.45 -13.38 2.18
CA HIS A 29 -12.36 -14.35 2.78
C HIS A 29 -13.26 -14.93 1.69
N ALA A 30 -13.46 -16.26 1.71
CA ALA A 30 -14.27 -16.97 0.73
C ALA A 30 -13.90 -16.70 -0.74
N GLY A 31 -12.61 -16.46 -1.03
CA GLY A 31 -12.13 -16.18 -2.39
C GLY A 31 -12.34 -14.75 -2.87
N GLU A 32 -12.91 -13.88 -2.04
CA GLU A 32 -13.10 -12.46 -2.35
C GLU A 32 -12.24 -11.57 -1.45
N ILE A 33 -11.71 -10.49 -2.03
CA ILE A 33 -11.03 -9.45 -1.27
C ILE A 33 -12.09 -8.68 -0.48
N THR A 34 -12.00 -8.75 0.84
CA THR A 34 -12.92 -8.09 1.77
C THR A 34 -12.34 -6.83 2.39
N GLN A 35 -11.01 -6.74 2.52
CA GLN A 35 -10.34 -5.60 3.14
C GLN A 35 -9.02 -5.28 2.44
N ILE A 36 -8.67 -3.99 2.43
CA ILE A 36 -7.40 -3.46 1.95
C ILE A 36 -6.96 -2.38 2.92
N ASP A 37 -5.85 -2.61 3.63
CA ASP A 37 -5.26 -1.65 4.57
C ASP A 37 -3.92 -1.14 4.02
N LYS A 38 -3.83 0.17 3.82
CA LYS A 38 -2.59 0.85 3.41
C LYS A 38 -1.95 1.51 4.60
N THR A 39 -0.71 1.14 4.90
CA THR A 39 0.12 1.80 5.92
C THR A 39 1.27 2.51 5.24
N GLU A 40 1.32 3.84 5.33
CA GLU A 40 2.46 4.64 4.87
C GLU A 40 3.42 4.94 6.02
N LYS A 41 4.71 4.85 5.75
CA LYS A 41 5.78 5.10 6.73
C LYS A 41 6.64 6.25 6.22
N LYS A 42 6.54 7.41 6.85
CA LYS A 42 7.46 8.51 6.57
C LYS A 42 8.74 8.35 7.37
N ARG A 43 9.88 8.16 6.70
CA ARG A 43 11.18 8.20 7.37
C ARG A 43 11.60 9.66 7.50
N PHE A 44 11.59 10.17 8.73
CA PHE A 44 12.31 11.39 9.05
C PHE A 44 13.78 11.01 9.13
N THR A 45 14.55 11.34 8.08
CA THR A 45 16.00 11.24 8.19
C THR A 45 16.41 12.12 9.37
N LEU A 46 17.08 11.55 10.36
CA LEU A 46 17.92 12.36 11.26
C LEU A 46 18.92 13.01 10.31
N ALA A 47 18.73 14.30 10.01
CA ALA A 47 19.71 15.05 9.26
C ALA A 47 21.05 14.73 9.90
N LYS A 48 21.97 14.11 9.14
CA LYS A 48 23.32 13.91 9.63
C LYS A 48 23.81 15.30 9.98
N VAL A 49 23.83 15.61 11.28
CA VAL A 49 24.57 16.75 11.81
C VAL A 49 26.02 16.32 11.62
N ASN A 50 26.52 16.49 10.39
CA ASN A 50 27.94 16.47 10.13
C ASN A 50 28.48 17.68 10.89
N LYS A 51 28.90 17.47 12.13
CA LYS A 51 29.82 18.35 12.83
C LYS A 51 31.18 18.13 12.15
N SER A 52 31.48 18.98 11.17
CA SER A 52 32.84 19.25 10.73
C SER A 52 33.42 20.36 11.59
#